data_AF-A0A380EJA8-F1
#
_entry.id   AF-A0A380EJA8-F1
#
_cell.length_a   1.000
_cell.length_b   1.000
_cell.length_c   1.000
_cell.angle_alpha   90.00
_cell.angle_beta   90.00
_cell.angle_gamma   90.00
#
_symmetry.space_group_name_H-M   'P 1'
#
loop_
_entity.id
_entity.type
_entity.pdbx_description
1 polymer ?
#
loop_
_entity_poly.entity_id
_entity_poly.type
_entity_poly.pdbx_seq_one_letter_code
_entity_poly.pdbx_strand_id
1 'polypeptide(L)' 'MVAKLIIHEPTRDEAIMAGIRALSEFVVLGIDTTIPFHIKLLNNDILEAVINTTF' A
#
# COMPACT_ATOMS: atom_id res chain seq x y z
N MET A 1 5.46 -11.03 10.70
CA MET A 1 4.84 -9.70 10.46
C MET A 1 5.71 -8.66 11.14
N VAL A 2 6.21 -7.65 10.41
CA VAL A 2 7.15 -6.65 10.94
C VAL A 2 6.41 -5.47 11.56
N ALA A 3 5.46 -4.87 10.84
CA ALA A 3 4.66 -3.73 11.29
C ALA A 3 3.30 -3.67 10.57
N LYS A 4 2.42 -2.76 10.99
CA LYS A 4 1.17 -2.40 10.30
C LYS A 4 1.20 -0.91 9.94
N LEU A 5 0.88 -0.59 8.69
CA LEU A 5 0.72 0.79 8.21
C LEU A 5 -0.77 1.03 7.93
N ILE A 6 -1.37 2.01 8.60
CA ILE A 6 -2.78 2.38 8.45
C ILE A 6 -2.80 3.86 8.07
N ILE A 7 -3.52 4.19 7.00
CA ILE A 7 -3.64 5.54 6.46
C ILE A 7 -5.09 5.98 6.58
N HIS A 8 -5.32 7.25 6.91
CA HIS A 8 -6.63 7.85 6.96
C HIS A 8 -6.59 9.21 6.28
N GLU A 9 -7.38 9.37 5.22
CA GLU A 9 -7.57 10.61 4.48
C GLU A 9 -9.05 10.75 4.09
N PRO A 10 -9.53 11.97 3.76
CA PRO A 10 -10.93 12.21 3.40
C PRO A 10 -11.39 11.45 2.16
N THR A 11 -10.53 11.29 1.16
CA THR A 11 -10.84 10.58 -0.08
C THR A 11 -9.96 9.34 -0.27
N ARG A 12 -10.46 8.39 -1.08
CA ARG A 12 -9.71 7.17 -1.43
C ARG A 12 -8.40 7.49 -2.14
N ASP A 13 -8.42 8.43 -3.08
CA ASP A 13 -7.25 8.79 -3.87
C ASP A 13 -6.17 9.42 -3.00
N GLU A 14 -6.56 10.33 -2.08
CA GLU A 14 -5.63 10.89 -1.08
C GLU A 14 -5.04 9.79 -0.19
N ALA A 15 -5.85 8.84 0.28
CA ALA A 15 -5.37 7.74 1.11
C ALA A 15 -4.39 6.83 0.35
N ILE A 16 -4.64 6.57 -0.93
CA ILE A 16 -3.74 5.78 -1.79
C ILE A 16 -2.42 6.53 -1.99
N MET A 17 -2.46 7.82 -2.35
CA MET A 17 -1.26 8.65 -2.53
C MET A 17 -0.43 8.75 -1.25
N ALA A 18 -1.08 8.99 -0.10
CA ALA A 18 -0.43 9.03 1.21
C ALA A 18 0.18 7.66 1.57
N GLY A 19 -0.50 6.56 1.24
CA GLY A 19 0.00 5.20 1.43
C GLY A 19 1.23 4.88 0.57
N ILE A 20 1.24 5.26 -0.71
CA ILE A 20 2.40 5.10 -1.60
C ILE A 20 3.59 5.89 -1.06
N ARG A 21 3.37 7.15 -0.65
CA ARG A 21 4.42 7.99 -0.04
C ARG A 21 4.97 7.33 1.23
N ALA A 22 4.10 6.94 2.15
CA ALA A 22 4.50 6.32 3.41
C ALA A 22 5.28 5.01 3.19
N LEU A 23 4.89 4.18 2.21
CA LEU A 23 5.62 2.96 1.84
C LEU A 23 6.97 3.26 1.19
N SER A 24 7.09 4.33 0.41
CA SER A 24 8.36 4.74 -0.21
C SER A 24 9.40 5.26 0.79
N GLU A 25 8.94 5.85 1.90
CA GLU A 25 9.77 6.32 3.00
C GLU A 25 10.05 5.22 4.04
N PHE A 26 9.42 4.05 3.92
CA PHE A 26 9.50 2.96 4.90
C PHE A 26 10.81 2.18 4.76
N VAL A 27 11.74 2.35 5.70
CA VAL A 27 13.05 1.69 5.69
C VAL A 27 13.06 0.48 6.62
N VAL A 28 13.38 -0.69 6.08
CA VAL A 28 13.67 -1.92 6.83
C VAL A 28 15.01 -2.46 6.36
N LEU A 29 15.87 -2.80 7.30
CA LEU A 29 17.22 -3.33 7.02
C LEU A 29 17.33 -4.77 7.49
N GLY A 30 18.13 -5.57 6.77
CA GLY A 30 18.51 -6.92 7.18
C GLY A 30 17.54 -8.04 6.80
N ILE A 31 16.39 -7.72 6.20
CA ILE A 31 15.43 -8.70 5.67
C ILE A 31 14.75 -8.16 4.41
N ASP A 32 14.32 -9.07 3.53
CA ASP A 32 13.44 -8.72 2.42
C ASP A 32 12.05 -8.31 2.94
N THR A 33 11.43 -7.37 2.24
CA THR A 33 10.10 -6.86 2.59
C THR A 33 9.10 -7.06 1.46
N THR A 34 7.83 -7.07 1.84
CA THR A 34 6.71 -7.08 0.90
C THR A 34 6.34 -5.67 0.41
N ILE A 35 7.12 -4.63 0.74
CA ILE A 35 6.84 -3.23 0.37
C ILE A 35 6.65 -3.06 -1.16
N PRO A 36 7.50 -3.63 -2.04
CA PRO A 36 7.31 -3.49 -3.49
C PRO A 36 5.99 -4.07 -4.00
N PHE A 37 5.50 -5.14 -3.37
CA PHE A 37 4.20 -5.73 -3.70
C PHE A 37 3.05 -4.78 -3.31
N HIS A 38 3.10 -4.19 -2.13
CA HIS A 38 2.06 -3.25 -1.67
C HIS A 38 2.02 -1.97 -2.52
N ILE A 39 3.17 -1.46 -2.96
CA ILE A 39 3.24 -0.30 -3.86
C ILE A 39 2.62 -0.63 -5.23
N LYS A 40 2.91 -1.82 -5.79
CA LYS A 40 2.29 -2.26 -7.05
C LYS A 40 0.78 -2.45 -6.92
N LEU A 41 0.33 -2.99 -5.79
CA LEU A 41 -1.08 -3.15 -5.51
C LEU A 41 -1.79 -1.79 -5.45
N LEU A 42 -1.23 -0.81 -4.74
CA LEU A 42 -1.79 0.55 -4.61
C LEU A 42 -1.83 1.35 -5.92
N ASN A 43 -0.91 1.08 -6.84
CA ASN A 43 -0.88 1.70 -8.17
C ASN A 43 -1.74 0.97 -9.22
N ASN A 44 -2.44 -0.09 -8.84
CA ASN A 44 -3.27 -0.85 -9.76
C ASN A 44 -4.66 -0.21 -9.87
N ASP A 45 -5.09 0.10 -11.10
CA ASP A 45 -6.41 0.64 -11.45
C ASP A 45 -7.58 -0.22 -10.92
N ILE A 46 -7.33 -1.50 -10.64
CA ILE A 46 -8.32 -2.44 -10.10
C ILE A 46 -8.75 -2.08 -8.65
N LEU A 47 -8.03 -1.19 -7.97
CA LEU A 47 -8.43 -0.68 -6.66
C LEU A 47 -9.70 0.20 -6.71
N GLU A 48 -10.42 0.34 -7.81
CA GLU A 48 -11.76 0.95 -7.88
C GLU A 48 -12.89 0.17 -7.14
N ALA A 49 -12.55 -0.56 -6.08
CA ALA A 49 -13.44 -1.20 -5.10
C ALA A 49 -14.08 -2.54 -5.49
N VAL A 50 -13.71 -3.16 -6.63
CA VAL A 50 -14.17 -4.50 -7.02
C VAL A 50 -13.02 -5.50 -6.97
N ILE A 51 -12.75 -6.04 -5.77
CA ILE A 51 -11.73 -7.07 -5.55
C ILE A 51 -12.38 -8.27 -4.86
N ASN A 52 -12.06 -9.48 -5.31
CA ASN A 52 -12.53 -10.74 -4.73
C ASN A 52 -11.33 -11.63 -4.35
N THR A 53 -11.58 -12.81 -3.78
CA THR A 53 -10.53 -13.72 -3.32
C THR A 53 -9.78 -14.47 -4.42
N THR A 54 -10.19 -14.30 -5.69
CA THR A 54 -9.52 -14.88 -6.87
C THR A 54 -8.52 -13.91 -7.50
N PHE A 55 -8.48 -12.67 -6.98
CA PHE A 55 -7.51 -11.65 -7.36
C PHE A 55 -6.10 -11.94 -6.82
#